data_AF-A0A1C2Y3K5-F1
#
_entry.id   AF-A0A1C2Y3K5-F1
#
_cell.length_a   1.000
_cell.length_b   1.000
_cell.length_c   1.000
_cell.angle_alpha   90.00
_cell.angle_beta   90.00
_cell.angle_gamma   90.00
#
_symmetry.space_group_name_H-M   'P 1'
#
loop_
_entity.id
_entity.type
_entity.pdbx_description
1 polymer ?
#
loop_
_entity_poly.entity_id
_entity_poly.type
_entity_poly.pdbx_seq_one_letter_code
_entity_poly.pdbx_strand_id
1 'polypeptide(L)'
;MIDETGKVTFNEQEQAELDRIIEDRLGRERSKYTDHDEIKGVVEELQAFGYQGTAKEIREAIKTQREEIARQQELEELEQKAKAMGDNTSPQLLQKIEKLENELSQLKGERQAQKQADDQRRQADEAWNKQVKEMTEAYPDIDLDELAEDPKFKRFAKGKGIPLKEVYEDFVEFIGEAEADTIAKVKSKQERSTGSGKGAVPPGKNHGLNKEQMDLVDEWNRKNPRMKMSYQQFADKLNR
;
A
#
# COMPACT_ATOMS: atom_id res chain seq x y z
N MET A 1 15.84 11.39 -21.15
CA MET A 1 16.71 12.36 -20.43
C MET A 1 17.22 11.75 -19.13
N ILE A 2 18.40 12.12 -18.63
CA ILE A 2 18.82 11.77 -17.27
C ILE A 2 18.53 13.00 -16.42
N ASP A 3 17.67 12.86 -15.41
CA ASP A 3 17.38 13.96 -14.49
C ASP A 3 18.57 14.25 -13.57
N GLU A 4 18.48 15.35 -12.82
CA GLU A 4 19.54 15.83 -11.92
C GLU A 4 19.90 14.83 -10.80
N THR A 5 19.10 13.76 -10.63
CA THR A 5 19.31 12.68 -9.67
C THR A 5 19.93 11.42 -10.29
N GLY A 6 20.22 11.43 -11.58
CA GLY A 6 20.77 10.28 -12.30
C GLY A 6 19.71 9.28 -12.78
N LYS A 7 18.42 9.60 -12.68
CA LYS A 7 17.31 8.75 -13.10
C LYS A 7 16.99 9.01 -14.56
N VAL A 8 16.84 7.95 -15.35
CA VAL A 8 16.41 8.06 -16.75
C VAL A 8 14.91 8.39 -16.76
N THR A 9 14.56 9.58 -17.21
CA THR A 9 13.20 10.06 -17.40
C THR A 9 12.88 10.11 -18.88
N PHE A 10 11.77 9.50 -19.28
CA PHE A 10 11.29 9.53 -20.66
C PHE A 10 10.29 10.67 -20.80
N ASN A 11 10.38 11.43 -21.90
CA ASN A 11 9.30 12.34 -22.25
C ASN A 11 8.08 11.53 -22.76
N GLU A 12 6.93 12.18 -22.90
CA GLU A 12 5.67 11.51 -23.28
C GLU A 12 5.77 10.74 -24.62
N GLN A 13 6.52 11.27 -25.59
CA GLN A 13 6.74 10.61 -26.88
C GLN A 13 7.68 9.40 -26.77
N GLU A 14 8.77 9.53 -26.00
CA GLU A 14 9.72 8.45 -25.71
C GLU A 14 9.04 7.33 -24.92
N GLN A 15 8.16 7.67 -23.97
CA GLN A 15 7.37 6.69 -23.21
C GLN A 15 6.38 5.95 -24.12
N ALA A 16 5.66 6.67 -24.98
CA ALA A 16 4.74 6.06 -25.93
C ALA A 16 5.46 5.14 -26.95
N GLU A 17 6.67 5.51 -27.38
CA GLU A 17 7.48 4.66 -28.26
C GLU A 17 8.00 3.42 -27.55
N LEU A 18 8.43 3.55 -26.28
CA LEU A 18 8.81 2.41 -25.43
C LEU A 18 7.64 1.45 -25.20
N ASP A 19 6.47 1.98 -24.84
CA ASP A 19 5.26 1.19 -24.61
C ASP A 19 4.89 0.42 -25.87
N ARG A 20 4.95 1.07 -27.05
CA ARG A 20 4.74 0.43 -28.34
C ARG A 20 5.74 -0.70 -28.61
N ILE A 21 7.03 -0.48 -28.36
CA ILE A 21 8.07 -1.52 -28.55
C ILE A 21 7.84 -2.70 -27.60
N ILE A 22 7.44 -2.42 -26.36
CA ILE A 22 7.12 -3.44 -25.36
C ILE A 22 5.90 -4.25 -25.80
N GLU A 23 4.82 -3.61 -26.25
CA GLU A 23 3.64 -4.26 -26.78
C GLU A 23 3.94 -5.11 -28.02
N ASP A 24 4.71 -4.59 -28.97
CA ASP A 24 5.13 -5.34 -30.17
C ASP A 24 5.93 -6.60 -29.80
N ARG A 25 6.84 -6.48 -28.83
CA ARG A 25 7.66 -7.59 -28.35
C ARG A 25 6.84 -8.60 -27.57
N LEU A 26 5.93 -8.15 -26.70
CA LEU A 26 4.99 -8.99 -25.98
C LEU A 26 4.04 -9.72 -26.94
N GLY A 27 3.53 -9.04 -27.97
CA GLY A 27 2.68 -9.62 -28.99
C GLY A 27 3.40 -10.71 -29.78
N ARG A 28 4.65 -10.47 -30.18
CA ARG A 28 5.50 -11.50 -30.79
C ARG A 28 5.74 -12.68 -29.85
N GLU A 29 5.99 -12.43 -28.57
CA GLU A 29 6.18 -13.50 -27.60
C GLU A 29 4.89 -14.32 -27.38
N ARG A 30 3.73 -13.67 -27.22
CA ARG A 30 2.42 -14.32 -27.11
C ARG A 30 2.09 -15.17 -28.33
N SER A 31 2.41 -14.68 -29.53
CA SER A 31 2.17 -15.41 -30.79
C SER A 31 2.96 -16.71 -30.92
N LYS A 32 4.03 -16.92 -30.12
CA LYS A 32 4.75 -18.20 -30.06
C LYS A 32 3.97 -19.29 -29.34
N TYR A 33 2.97 -18.91 -28.54
CA TYR A 33 2.14 -19.82 -27.76
C TYR A 33 0.73 -19.80 -28.36
N THR A 34 0.44 -20.74 -29.25
CA THR A 34 -0.87 -20.88 -29.92
C THR A 34 -2.03 -20.97 -28.94
N ASP A 35 -1.76 -21.49 -27.75
CA ASP A 35 -2.78 -21.79 -26.75
C ASP A 35 -2.84 -20.70 -25.67
N HIS A 36 -2.13 -19.58 -25.83
CA HIS A 36 -2.06 -18.52 -24.82
C HIS A 36 -3.45 -18.00 -24.45
N ASP A 37 -4.29 -17.72 -25.45
CA ASP A 37 -5.62 -17.16 -25.22
C ASP A 37 -6.59 -18.20 -24.64
N GLU A 38 -6.43 -19.48 -25.03
CA GLU A 38 -7.19 -20.59 -24.44
C GLU A 38 -6.82 -20.80 -22.97
N ILE A 39 -5.51 -20.83 -22.65
CA ILE A 39 -5.01 -20.96 -21.28
C ILE A 39 -5.48 -19.78 -20.42
N LYS A 40 -5.45 -18.56 -20.99
CA LYS A 40 -5.97 -17.38 -20.31
C LYS A 40 -7.47 -17.52 -20.02
N GLY A 41 -8.26 -17.95 -21.00
CA GLY A 41 -9.69 -18.23 -20.81
C GLY A 41 -9.95 -19.27 -19.72
N VAL A 42 -9.18 -20.36 -19.69
CA VAL A 42 -9.28 -21.39 -18.63
C VAL A 42 -8.96 -20.81 -17.25
N VAL A 43 -7.95 -19.95 -17.14
CA VAL A 43 -7.62 -19.28 -15.86
C VAL A 43 -8.76 -18.35 -15.42
N GLU A 44 -9.33 -17.57 -16.34
CA GLU A 44 -10.47 -16.68 -16.05
C GLU A 44 -11.71 -17.46 -15.60
N GLU A 45 -12.01 -18.60 -16.24
CA GLU A 45 -13.09 -19.49 -15.82
C GLU A 45 -12.83 -20.07 -14.43
N LEU A 46 -11.62 -20.58 -14.17
CA LEU A 46 -11.25 -21.12 -12.85
C LEU A 46 -11.34 -20.04 -11.75
N GLN A 47 -10.98 -18.79 -12.08
CA GLN A 47 -11.18 -17.65 -11.20
C GLN A 47 -12.65 -17.34 -10.95
N ALA A 48 -13.51 -17.46 -11.96
CA ALA A 48 -14.96 -17.34 -11.81
C ALA A 48 -15.54 -18.46 -10.91
N PHE A 49 -14.96 -19.66 -10.94
CA PHE A 49 -15.27 -20.75 -10.00
C PHE A 49 -14.66 -20.58 -8.59
N GLY A 50 -13.96 -19.47 -8.35
CA GLY A 50 -13.40 -19.13 -7.04
C GLY A 50 -11.97 -19.64 -6.79
N TYR A 51 -11.28 -20.19 -7.79
CA TYR A 51 -9.85 -20.49 -7.68
C TYR A 51 -9.02 -19.25 -7.98
N GLN A 52 -8.24 -18.79 -7.01
CA GLN A 52 -7.51 -17.53 -7.14
C GLN A 52 -6.00 -17.75 -7.13
N GLY A 53 -5.28 -16.71 -7.55
CA GLY A 53 -3.82 -16.70 -7.66
C GLY A 53 -3.31 -17.01 -9.06
N THR A 54 -2.02 -17.29 -9.12
CA THR A 54 -1.29 -17.72 -10.31
C THR A 54 -1.79 -19.08 -10.80
N ALA A 55 -1.53 -19.41 -12.07
CA ALA A 55 -1.87 -20.72 -12.63
C ALA A 55 -1.28 -21.90 -11.82
N LYS A 56 -0.14 -21.68 -11.14
CA LYS A 56 0.47 -22.68 -10.26
C LYS A 56 -0.35 -22.87 -8.98
N GLU A 57 -0.72 -21.78 -8.32
CA GLU A 57 -1.55 -21.82 -7.09
C GLU A 57 -2.93 -22.41 -7.37
N ILE A 58 -3.56 -22.04 -8.49
CA ILE A 58 -4.83 -22.62 -8.95
C ILE A 58 -4.69 -24.14 -9.15
N ARG A 59 -3.59 -24.59 -9.79
CA ARG A 59 -3.34 -26.02 -9.99
C ARG A 59 -3.15 -26.78 -8.68
N GLU A 60 -2.42 -26.20 -7.73
CA GLU A 60 -2.24 -26.77 -6.40
C GLU A 60 -3.58 -26.86 -5.65
N ALA A 61 -4.40 -25.81 -5.69
CA ALA A 61 -5.73 -25.81 -5.09
C ALA A 61 -6.65 -26.89 -5.70
N ILE A 62 -6.65 -27.04 -7.02
CA ILE A 62 -7.41 -28.10 -7.70
C ILE A 62 -6.89 -29.49 -7.30
N LYS A 63 -5.57 -29.66 -7.19
CA LYS A 63 -4.97 -30.94 -6.78
C LYS A 63 -5.42 -31.30 -5.35
N THR A 64 -5.32 -30.37 -4.41
CA THR A 64 -5.78 -30.57 -3.03
C THR A 64 -7.26 -30.90 -2.98
N GLN A 65 -8.10 -30.20 -3.75
CA GLN A 65 -9.54 -30.49 -3.82
C GLN A 65 -9.84 -31.88 -4.40
N ARG A 66 -9.09 -32.32 -5.41
CA ARG A 66 -9.21 -33.69 -5.95
C ARG A 66 -8.83 -34.75 -4.93
N GLU A 67 -7.76 -34.52 -4.16
CA GLU A 67 -7.34 -35.41 -3.08
C GLU A 67 -8.39 -35.47 -1.96
N GLU A 68 -9.00 -34.34 -1.60
CA GLU A 68 -10.10 -34.27 -0.64
C GLU A 68 -11.31 -35.09 -1.10
N ILE A 69 -11.72 -34.94 -2.37
CA ILE A 69 -12.83 -35.71 -2.96
C ILE A 69 -12.51 -37.21 -2.96
N ALA A 70 -11.30 -37.60 -3.35
CA ALA A 70 -10.89 -39.00 -3.37
C ALA A 70 -10.90 -39.62 -1.96
N ARG A 71 -10.42 -38.91 -0.94
CA ARG A 71 -10.47 -39.36 0.45
C ARG A 71 -11.90 -39.45 0.99
N GLN A 72 -12.76 -38.51 0.60
CA GLN A 72 -14.18 -38.53 0.97
C GLN A 72 -14.90 -39.74 0.37
N GLN A 73 -14.62 -40.07 -0.90
CA GLN A 73 -15.14 -41.28 -1.55
C GLN A 73 -14.62 -42.56 -0.87
N GLU A 74 -13.33 -42.62 -0.54
CA GLU A 74 -12.75 -43.75 0.20
C GLU A 74 -13.41 -43.93 1.57
N LEU A 75 -13.65 -42.84 2.30
CA LEU A 75 -14.35 -42.86 3.58
C LEU A 75 -15.77 -43.43 3.43
N GLU A 76 -16.54 -42.95 2.45
CA GLU A 76 -17.90 -43.43 2.19
C GLU A 76 -17.93 -44.93 1.86
N GLU A 77 -16.98 -45.42 1.06
CA GLU A 77 -16.87 -46.85 0.77
C GLU A 77 -16.54 -47.69 2.01
N LEU A 78 -15.65 -47.20 2.87
CA LEU A 78 -15.27 -47.89 4.10
C LEU A 78 -16.42 -47.92 5.11
N GLU A 79 -17.17 -46.81 5.24
CA GLU A 79 -18.38 -46.77 6.05
C GLU A 79 -19.45 -47.73 5.54
N GLN A 80 -19.65 -47.83 4.22
CA GLN A 80 -20.58 -48.78 3.64
C GLN A 80 -20.15 -50.22 3.93
N LYS A 81 -18.85 -50.53 3.83
CA LYS A 81 -18.30 -51.85 4.20
C LYS A 81 -18.50 -52.16 5.68
N ALA A 82 -18.30 -51.18 6.58
CA ALA A 82 -18.56 -51.34 8.00
C ALA A 82 -20.05 -51.59 8.27
N LYS A 83 -20.95 -50.81 7.67
CA LYS A 83 -22.41 -51.01 7.76
C LYS A 83 -22.85 -52.38 7.27
N ALA A 84 -22.25 -52.87 6.17
CA ALA A 84 -22.54 -54.19 5.63
C ALA A 84 -22.04 -55.35 6.52
N MET A 85 -20.95 -55.15 7.26
CA MET A 85 -20.42 -56.14 8.21
C MET A 85 -21.11 -56.11 9.57
N GLY A 86 -21.72 -54.99 9.95
CA GLY A 86 -22.40 -54.83 11.24
C GLY A 86 -21.48 -55.17 12.40
N ASP A 87 -21.90 -56.11 13.26
CA ASP A 87 -21.14 -56.54 14.45
C ASP A 87 -19.81 -57.24 14.11
N ASN A 88 -19.63 -57.71 12.87
CA ASN A 88 -18.38 -58.34 12.40
C ASN A 88 -17.35 -57.35 11.85
N THR A 89 -17.57 -56.05 12.02
CA THR A 89 -16.64 -55.02 11.53
C THR A 89 -15.28 -55.17 12.21
N SER A 90 -14.21 -55.24 11.42
CA SER A 90 -12.86 -55.40 11.97
C SER A 90 -12.38 -54.12 12.68
N PRO A 91 -11.63 -54.23 13.79
CA PRO A 91 -11.04 -53.07 14.45
C PRO A 91 -10.14 -52.24 13.54
N GLN A 92 -9.48 -52.89 12.58
CA GLN A 92 -8.61 -52.24 11.59
C GLN A 92 -9.41 -51.36 10.62
N LEU A 93 -10.61 -51.78 10.23
CA LEU A 93 -11.49 -50.98 9.39
C LEU A 93 -11.98 -49.73 10.13
N LEU A 94 -12.39 -49.88 11.40
CA LEU A 94 -12.81 -48.77 12.25
C LEU A 94 -11.68 -47.75 12.44
N GLN A 95 -10.46 -48.21 12.72
CA GLN A 95 -9.28 -47.33 12.81
C GLN A 95 -8.99 -46.58 11.51
N LYS A 96 -9.20 -47.23 10.36
CA LYS A 96 -8.99 -46.58 9.05
C LYS A 96 -10.03 -45.49 8.79
N ILE A 97 -11.29 -45.74 9.15
CA ILE A 97 -12.39 -44.75 9.07
C ILE A 97 -12.05 -43.54 9.95
N GLU A 98 -11.76 -43.76 11.23
CA GLU A 98 -11.43 -42.68 12.19
C GLU A 98 -10.22 -41.85 11.72
N LYS A 99 -9.19 -42.52 11.18
CA LYS A 99 -8.02 -41.81 10.64
C LYS A 99 -8.40 -40.92 9.45
N LEU A 100 -9.19 -41.43 8.51
CA LEU A 100 -9.64 -40.66 7.34
C LEU A 100 -10.57 -39.51 7.73
N GLU A 101 -11.46 -39.71 8.71
CA GLU A 101 -12.30 -38.63 9.25
C GLU A 101 -11.46 -37.50 9.84
N ASN A 102 -10.45 -37.84 10.64
CA ASN A 102 -9.54 -36.86 11.23
C ASN A 102 -8.73 -36.11 10.15
N GLU A 103 -8.20 -36.81 9.15
CA GLU A 103 -7.48 -36.18 8.04
C GLU A 103 -8.39 -35.23 7.23
N LEU A 104 -9.62 -35.65 6.93
CA LEU A 104 -10.59 -34.80 6.21
C LEU A 104 -11.02 -33.59 7.04
N SER A 105 -11.18 -33.75 8.35
CA SER A 105 -11.48 -32.65 9.27
C SER A 105 -10.35 -31.62 9.30
N GLN A 106 -9.09 -32.07 9.38
CA GLN A 106 -7.92 -31.20 9.33
C GLN A 106 -7.83 -30.46 8.00
N LEU A 107 -7.95 -31.17 6.87
CA LEU A 107 -7.92 -30.57 5.53
C LEU A 107 -9.00 -29.49 5.35
N LYS A 108 -10.23 -29.75 5.80
CA LYS A 108 -11.33 -28.77 5.76
C LYS A 108 -11.05 -27.56 6.62
N GLY A 109 -10.51 -27.77 7.83
CA GLY A 109 -10.11 -26.70 8.74
C GLY A 109 -9.04 -25.78 8.15
N GLU A 110 -7.97 -26.36 7.59
CA GLU A 110 -6.88 -25.62 6.93
C GLU A 110 -7.40 -24.81 5.74
N ARG A 111 -8.24 -25.42 4.88
CA ARG A 111 -8.84 -24.74 3.73
C ARG A 111 -9.72 -23.56 4.15
N GLN A 112 -10.52 -23.73 5.19
CA GLN A 112 -11.37 -22.66 5.70
C GLN A 112 -10.54 -21.52 6.29
N ALA A 113 -9.47 -21.83 7.03
CA ALA A 113 -8.56 -20.83 7.56
C ALA A 113 -7.83 -20.07 6.44
N GLN A 114 -7.38 -20.77 5.41
CA GLN A 114 -6.73 -20.15 4.25
C GLN A 114 -7.68 -19.23 3.50
N LYS A 115 -8.90 -19.69 3.23
CA LYS A 115 -9.93 -18.85 2.59
C LYS A 115 -10.24 -17.59 3.41
N GLN A 116 -10.35 -17.70 4.73
CA GLN A 116 -10.56 -16.55 5.60
C GLN A 116 -9.38 -15.57 5.57
N ALA A 117 -8.15 -16.07 5.55
CA ALA A 117 -6.96 -15.23 5.45
C ALA A 117 -6.91 -14.49 4.09
N ASP A 118 -7.23 -15.18 3.00
CA ASP A 118 -7.29 -14.59 1.67
C ASP A 118 -8.41 -13.54 1.55
N ASP A 119 -9.61 -13.84 2.07
CA ASP A 119 -10.73 -12.88 2.11
C ASP A 119 -10.39 -11.64 2.96
N GLN A 120 -9.71 -11.81 4.10
CA GLN A 120 -9.26 -10.69 4.93
C GLN A 120 -8.20 -9.84 4.22
N ARG A 121 -7.22 -10.47 3.58
CA ARG A 121 -6.20 -9.78 2.80
C ARG A 121 -6.84 -8.97 1.66
N ARG A 122 -7.80 -9.57 0.96
CA ARG A 122 -8.54 -8.90 -0.10
C ARG A 122 -9.33 -7.70 0.40
N GLN A 123 -10.05 -7.85 1.52
CA GLN A 123 -10.77 -6.73 2.12
C GLN A 123 -9.83 -5.61 2.55
N ALA A 124 -8.64 -5.95 3.06
CA ALA A 124 -7.61 -4.97 3.40
C ALA A 124 -7.07 -4.26 2.15
N ASP A 125 -6.77 -4.99 1.07
CA ASP A 125 -6.29 -4.42 -0.20
C ASP A 125 -7.37 -3.53 -0.85
N GLU A 126 -8.63 -3.96 -0.87
CA GLU A 126 -9.77 -3.18 -1.36
C GLU A 126 -9.98 -1.91 -0.53
N ALA A 127 -9.90 -2.01 0.81
CA ALA A 127 -10.00 -0.86 1.69
C ALA A 127 -8.84 0.13 1.49
N TRP A 128 -7.62 -0.37 1.32
CA TRP A 128 -6.44 0.45 1.03
C TRP A 128 -6.58 1.17 -0.31
N ASN A 129 -6.95 0.45 -1.37
CA ASN A 129 -7.15 1.02 -2.70
C ASN A 129 -8.23 2.11 -2.71
N LYS A 130 -9.29 1.93 -1.92
CA LYS A 130 -10.31 2.95 -1.72
C LYS A 130 -9.74 4.20 -1.06
N GLN A 131 -8.94 4.06 0.00
CA GLN A 131 -8.30 5.19 0.68
C GLN A 131 -7.32 5.93 -0.23
N VAL A 132 -6.51 5.20 -1.01
CA VAL A 132 -5.60 5.78 -2.00
C VAL A 132 -6.38 6.59 -3.03
N LYS A 133 -7.48 6.02 -3.58
CA LYS A 133 -8.33 6.71 -4.54
C LYS A 133 -8.95 7.99 -3.96
N GLU A 134 -9.52 7.92 -2.76
CA GLU A 134 -10.09 9.09 -2.08
C GLU A 134 -9.04 10.18 -1.84
N MET A 135 -7.80 9.79 -1.51
CA MET A 135 -6.69 10.71 -1.31
C MET A 135 -6.25 11.37 -2.62
N THR A 136 -6.10 10.60 -3.72
CA THR A 136 -5.76 11.14 -5.04
C THR A 136 -6.85 12.06 -5.60
N GLU A 137 -8.13 11.75 -5.36
CA GLU A 137 -9.26 12.61 -5.78
C GLU A 137 -9.33 13.91 -4.98
N ALA A 138 -9.09 13.87 -3.66
CA ALA A 138 -9.10 15.05 -2.81
C ALA A 138 -7.87 15.94 -3.01
N TYR A 139 -6.72 15.34 -3.30
CA TYR A 139 -5.43 16.02 -3.41
C TYR A 139 -4.64 15.52 -4.63
N PRO A 140 -5.04 15.92 -5.85
CA PRO A 140 -4.41 15.45 -7.10
C PRO A 140 -2.95 15.93 -7.25
N ASP A 141 -2.58 17.01 -6.57
CA ASP A 141 -1.23 17.58 -6.61
C ASP A 141 -0.23 16.88 -5.66
N ILE A 142 -0.69 15.91 -4.86
CA ILE A 142 0.15 15.18 -3.91
C ILE A 142 0.69 13.91 -4.56
N ASP A 143 2.01 13.80 -4.60
CA ASP A 143 2.68 12.54 -4.89
C ASP A 143 2.62 11.62 -3.65
N LEU A 144 1.83 10.56 -3.75
CA LEU A 144 1.63 9.59 -2.67
C LEU A 144 2.88 8.75 -2.40
N ASP A 145 3.72 8.51 -3.40
CA ASP A 145 4.97 7.77 -3.22
C ASP A 145 5.96 8.63 -2.43
N GLU A 146 6.05 9.92 -2.76
CA GLU A 146 6.89 10.85 -2.00
C GLU A 146 6.41 11.06 -0.56
N LEU A 147 5.09 11.14 -0.35
CA LEU A 147 4.47 11.24 0.97
C LEU A 147 4.70 9.96 1.78
N ALA A 148 4.53 8.81 1.15
CA ALA A 148 4.78 7.51 1.76
C ALA A 148 6.25 7.35 2.15
N GLU A 149 7.20 7.97 1.44
CA GLU A 149 8.62 7.96 1.79
C GLU A 149 9.02 8.97 2.87
N ASP A 150 8.21 10.00 3.14
CA ASP A 150 8.52 11.06 4.10
C ASP A 150 8.70 10.50 5.53
N PRO A 151 9.88 10.65 6.15
CA PRO A 151 10.15 10.10 7.48
C PRO A 151 9.29 10.71 8.61
N LYS A 152 8.83 11.95 8.47
CA LYS A 152 7.96 12.62 9.45
C LYS A 152 6.54 12.11 9.29
N PHE A 153 6.04 12.02 8.06
CA PHE A 153 4.73 11.44 7.79
C PHE A 153 4.66 9.98 8.26
N LYS A 154 5.65 9.14 7.93
CA LYS A 154 5.75 7.75 8.44
C LYS A 154 5.66 7.69 9.97
N ARG A 155 6.38 8.57 10.68
CA ARG A 155 6.36 8.62 12.15
C ARG A 155 5.02 9.07 12.70
N PHE A 156 4.38 10.03 12.03
CA PHE A 156 3.09 10.58 12.43
C PHE A 156 1.93 9.62 12.17
N ALA A 157 1.94 8.95 11.02
CA ALA A 157 0.93 7.98 10.61
C ALA A 157 1.03 6.65 11.37
N LYS A 158 2.22 6.32 11.90
CA LYS A 158 2.47 5.04 12.58
C LYS A 158 1.53 4.86 13.78
N GLY A 159 0.70 3.81 13.71
CA GLY A 159 -0.22 3.44 14.79
C GLY A 159 -1.53 4.21 14.81
N LYS A 160 -1.75 5.13 13.85
CA LYS A 160 -3.07 5.75 13.64
C LYS A 160 -3.99 4.75 12.92
N GLY A 161 -5.17 4.51 13.47
CA GLY A 161 -6.20 3.63 12.92
C GLY A 161 -7.28 4.36 12.12
N ILE A 162 -6.97 5.55 11.60
CA ILE A 162 -7.90 6.42 10.84
C ILE A 162 -7.54 6.40 9.35
N PRO A 163 -8.48 6.76 8.44
CA PRO A 163 -8.25 6.75 6.99
C PRO A 163 -7.06 7.62 6.54
N LEU A 164 -6.37 7.22 5.46
CA LEU A 164 -5.19 7.91 4.92
C LEU A 164 -5.38 9.43 4.74
N LYS A 165 -6.56 9.83 4.24
CA LYS A 165 -6.91 11.24 4.03
C LYS A 165 -6.91 12.03 5.34
N GLU A 166 -7.56 11.51 6.37
CA GLU A 166 -7.62 12.15 7.69
C GLU A 166 -6.24 12.22 8.34
N VAL A 167 -5.41 11.17 8.19
CA VAL A 167 -4.00 11.20 8.65
C VAL A 167 -3.21 12.32 7.99
N TYR A 168 -3.44 12.55 6.69
CA TYR A 168 -2.79 13.62 5.96
C TYR A 168 -3.27 15.01 6.39
N GLU A 169 -4.58 15.21 6.54
CA GLU A 169 -5.16 16.46 7.03
C GLU A 169 -4.60 16.83 8.42
N ASP A 170 -4.61 15.87 9.35
CA ASP A 170 -4.01 16.01 10.69
C ASP A 170 -2.52 16.39 10.62
N PHE A 171 -1.78 15.80 9.67
CA PHE A 171 -0.35 16.04 9.52
C PHE A 171 -0.06 17.46 9.03
N VAL A 172 -0.85 17.95 8.07
CA VAL A 172 -0.75 19.32 7.57
C VAL A 172 -1.12 20.32 8.65
N GLU A 173 -2.19 20.06 9.42
CA GLU A 173 -2.59 20.90 10.54
C GLU A 173 -1.48 20.96 11.60
N PHE A 174 -0.92 19.82 12.00
CA PHE A 174 0.18 19.75 12.97
C PHE A 174 1.43 20.54 12.53
N ILE A 175 1.79 20.48 11.24
CA ILE A 175 2.90 21.27 10.70
C ILE A 175 2.53 22.77 10.72
N GLY A 176 1.30 23.11 10.35
CA GLY A 176 0.78 24.48 10.40
C GLY A 176 0.79 25.07 11.81
N GLU A 177 0.43 24.30 12.82
CA GLU A 177 0.53 24.69 14.23
C GLU A 177 1.99 24.89 14.66
N ALA A 178 2.91 23.99 14.28
CA ALA A 178 4.33 24.13 14.59
C ALA A 178 4.95 25.39 13.94
N GLU A 179 4.51 25.74 12.73
CA GLU A 179 4.85 27.00 12.08
C GLU A 179 4.27 28.20 12.85
N ALA A 180 2.99 28.15 13.24
CA ALA A 180 2.31 29.20 13.98
C ALA A 180 2.98 29.46 15.35
N ASP A 181 3.36 28.40 16.07
CA ASP A 181 4.11 28.46 17.32
C ASP A 181 5.49 29.10 17.15
N THR A 182 6.17 28.79 16.04
CA THR A 182 7.46 29.39 15.71
C THR A 182 7.30 30.89 15.46
N ILE A 183 6.28 31.29 14.70
CA ILE A 183 5.95 32.69 14.44
C ILE A 183 5.56 33.42 15.74
N ALA A 184 4.74 32.80 16.60
CA ALA A 184 4.32 33.37 17.88
C ALA A 184 5.51 33.60 18.82
N LYS A 185 6.46 32.65 18.89
CA LYS A 185 7.72 32.82 19.65
C LYS A 185 8.55 33.98 19.11
N VAL A 186 8.60 34.16 17.80
CA VAL A 186 9.31 35.27 17.15
C VAL A 186 8.62 36.61 17.43
N LYS A 187 7.29 36.70 17.28
CA LYS A 187 6.51 37.90 17.64
C LYS A 187 6.71 38.27 19.12
N SER A 188 6.62 37.32 20.03
CA SER A 188 6.86 37.53 21.46
C SER A 188 8.30 38.01 21.75
N LYS A 189 9.31 37.47 21.05
CA LYS A 189 10.70 37.97 21.16
C LYS A 189 10.85 39.38 20.60
N GLN A 190 10.17 39.71 19.52
CA GLN A 190 10.18 41.05 18.91
C GLN A 190 9.49 42.08 19.81
N GLU A 191 8.34 41.77 20.39
CA GLU A 191 7.63 42.63 21.35
C GLU A 191 8.44 42.84 22.64
N ARG A 192 9.21 41.83 23.07
CA ARG A 192 10.15 41.93 24.20
C ARG A 192 11.47 42.59 23.84
N SER A 193 11.80 42.67 22.54
CA SER A 193 13.03 43.27 22.00
C SER A 193 12.73 44.66 21.44
N THR A 194 12.26 45.57 22.30
CA THR A 194 12.22 47.01 22.01
C THR A 194 13.56 47.70 22.29
N GLY A 195 14.67 46.94 22.32
CA GLY A 195 16.02 47.43 22.58
C GLY A 195 16.83 47.59 21.30
N SER A 196 17.02 48.85 20.87
CA SER A 196 17.95 49.36 19.85
C SER A 196 19.03 48.39 19.33
N GLY A 197 18.91 48.03 18.04
CA GLY A 197 19.99 47.36 17.30
C GLY A 197 19.83 47.55 15.78
N LYS A 198 20.25 48.72 15.26
CA LYS A 198 20.38 48.99 13.82
C LYS A 198 21.47 48.09 13.22
N GLY A 199 21.12 46.87 12.83
CA GLY A 199 21.93 46.03 11.94
C GLY A 199 21.35 46.05 10.53
N ALA A 200 21.76 47.02 9.72
CA ALA A 200 21.28 47.18 8.35
C ALA A 200 21.77 46.01 7.47
N VAL A 201 20.85 45.12 7.08
CA VAL A 201 21.03 44.15 5.99
C VAL A 201 20.56 44.83 4.68
N PRO A 202 21.26 44.64 3.53
CA PRO A 202 21.01 45.41 2.31
C PRO A 202 19.56 45.33 1.81
N PRO A 203 19.01 46.43 1.27
CA PRO A 203 17.60 46.50 0.87
C PRO A 203 17.37 45.67 -0.40
N GLY A 204 16.42 44.74 -0.34
CA GLY A 204 15.85 44.09 -1.53
C GLY A 204 15.65 42.57 -1.46
N LYS A 205 16.16 41.87 -0.43
CA LYS A 205 15.98 40.40 -0.29
C LYS A 205 15.52 39.93 1.08
N ASN A 206 15.42 40.83 2.06
CA ASN A 206 15.13 40.53 3.45
C ASN A 206 13.67 40.79 3.84
N HIS A 207 12.83 41.38 2.97
CA HIS A 207 11.39 41.60 3.20
C HIS A 207 11.02 42.22 4.56
N GLY A 208 11.90 43.05 5.13
CA GLY A 208 11.70 43.66 6.46
C GLY A 208 12.07 42.78 7.65
N LEU A 209 12.61 41.58 7.41
CA LEU A 209 13.12 40.67 8.44
C LEU A 209 14.53 41.09 8.90
N ASN A 210 14.78 40.93 10.19
CA ASN A 210 16.11 41.02 10.78
C ASN A 210 16.91 39.71 10.54
N LYS A 211 18.22 39.74 10.85
CA LYS A 211 19.11 38.59 10.63
C LYS A 211 18.65 37.33 11.38
N GLU A 212 18.20 37.46 12.62
CA GLU A 212 17.73 36.32 13.42
C GLU A 212 16.45 35.69 12.85
N GLN A 213 15.55 36.51 12.31
CA GLN A 213 14.33 36.07 11.62
C GLN A 213 14.67 35.36 10.30
N MET A 214 15.65 35.85 9.54
CA MET A 214 16.15 35.18 8.35
C MET A 214 16.82 33.83 8.67
N ASP A 215 17.67 33.79 9.70
CA ASP A 215 18.33 32.56 10.15
C ASP A 215 17.30 31.50 10.59
N LEU A 216 16.19 31.92 11.19
CA LEU A 216 15.07 31.03 11.55
C LEU A 216 14.31 30.51 10.33
N VAL A 217 14.07 31.35 9.32
CA VAL A 217 13.49 30.91 8.04
C VAL A 217 14.41 29.91 7.34
N ASP A 218 15.72 30.16 7.36
CA ASP A 218 16.72 29.25 6.79
C ASP A 218 16.83 27.95 7.57
N GLU A 219 16.79 28.01 8.90
CA GLU A 219 16.79 26.83 9.74
C GLU A 219 15.51 26.01 9.56
N TRP A 220 14.36 26.68 9.43
CA TRP A 220 13.09 26.04 9.14
C TRP A 220 13.09 25.41 7.74
N ASN A 221 13.59 26.11 6.71
CA ASN A 221 13.74 25.59 5.34
C ASN A 221 14.72 24.41 5.29
N ARG A 222 15.77 24.45 6.12
CA ARG A 222 16.73 23.35 6.27
C ARG A 222 16.12 22.15 6.97
N LYS A 223 15.23 22.37 7.95
CA LYS A 223 14.51 21.31 8.68
C LYS A 223 13.26 20.81 7.94
N ASN A 224 12.75 21.58 6.97
CA ASN A 224 11.54 21.29 6.18
C ASN A 224 11.84 21.48 4.68
N PRO A 225 12.66 20.63 4.05
CA PRO A 225 13.13 20.85 2.68
C PRO A 225 12.04 20.73 1.60
N ARG A 226 10.93 20.04 1.88
CA ARG A 226 9.77 19.87 0.97
C ARG A 226 8.67 20.91 1.14
N MET A 227 8.69 21.67 2.22
CA MET A 227 7.81 22.82 2.44
C MET A 227 8.75 23.98 2.70
N LYS A 228 9.23 24.66 1.64
CA LYS A 228 10.10 25.83 1.82
C LYS A 228 9.25 27.09 1.90
N MET A 229 9.64 28.01 2.77
CA MET A 229 8.98 29.25 3.08
C MET A 229 9.97 30.33 2.72
N SER A 230 9.58 31.17 1.78
CA SER A 230 10.36 32.35 1.41
C SER A 230 10.39 33.35 2.57
N TYR A 231 11.43 34.17 2.62
CA TYR A 231 11.48 35.31 3.55
C TYR A 231 10.27 36.24 3.40
N GLN A 232 9.71 36.37 2.18
CA GLN A 232 8.47 37.10 1.95
C GLN A 232 7.27 36.47 2.64
N GLN A 233 7.06 35.16 2.46
CA GLN A 233 5.96 34.44 3.11
C GLN A 233 6.07 34.50 4.64
N PHE A 234 7.28 34.41 5.20
CA PHE A 234 7.48 34.55 6.63
C PHE A 234 7.20 35.98 7.12
N ALA A 235 7.63 37.00 6.38
CA ALA A 235 7.34 38.41 6.68
C ALA A 235 5.84 38.71 6.61
N ASP A 236 5.14 38.19 5.60
CA ASP A 236 3.69 38.35 5.45
C ASP A 236 2.93 37.65 6.59
N LYS A 237 3.40 36.48 7.04
CA LYS A 237 2.84 35.78 8.22
C LYS A 237 3.15 36.49 9.55
N LEU A 238 4.25 37.23 9.63
CA LEU A 238 4.60 38.04 10.80
C LEU A 238 3.72 39.31 10.90
N ASN A 239 3.27 39.86 9.77
CA ASN A 239 2.51 41.12 9.71
C ASN A 239 0.98 40.93 9.65
N ARG A 240 0.49 39.69 9.48
CA ARG A 240 -0.91 39.31 9.73
C ARG A 240 -1.17 39.14 11.23
#